data_AF-A0A497DC06-F1
#
_entry.id   AF-A0A497DC06-F1
#
_cell.length_a   1.000
_cell.length_b   1.000
_cell.length_c   1.000
_cell.angle_alpha   90.00
_cell.angle_beta   90.00
_cell.angle_gamma   90.00
#
_symmetry.space_group_name_H-M   'P 1'
#
loop_
_entity.id
_entity.type
_entity.pdbx_description
1 polymer ?
#
loop_
_entity_poly.entity_id
_entity_poly.type
_entity_poly.pdbx_seq_one_letter_code
_entity_poly.pdbx_strand_id
1 'polypeptide(L)'
;MILIFKPFKVGDVIDAQGYLGVVKEIQIFVTTLTTPDNKTIIIPNDELSTGSLTNYSTEPKRRVDWTVGFGYGDDYDKARELVLGILKADKRVLADPEPFVVL
;
A
#
# COMPACT_ATOMS: atom_id res chain seq x y z
N MET A 1 -14.55 0.71 19.64
CA MET A 1 -15.23 0.85 18.33
C MET A 1 -14.82 -0.20 17.29
N ILE A 2 -13.56 -0.64 17.28
CA ILE A 2 -13.01 -1.57 16.27
C ILE A 2 -13.85 -2.84 16.07
N LEU A 3 -14.31 -3.49 17.15
CA LEU A 3 -15.12 -4.71 17.04
C LEU A 3 -16.52 -4.49 16.44
N ILE A 4 -17.05 -3.27 16.54
CA ILE A 4 -18.40 -2.90 16.05
C ILE A 4 -18.30 -2.45 14.59
N PHE A 5 -17.44 -1.47 14.30
CA PHE A 5 -17.33 -0.86 12.97
C PHE A 5 -16.39 -1.61 12.03
N LYS A 6 -15.48 -2.43 12.57
CA LYS A 6 -14.51 -3.25 11.83
C LYS A 6 -13.84 -2.50 10.66
N PRO A 7 -13.14 -1.37 10.92
CA PRO A 7 -12.43 -0.62 9.88
C PRO A 7 -11.31 -1.43 9.20
N PHE A 8 -10.86 -2.50 9.86
CA PHE A 8 -9.93 -3.51 9.35
C PHE A 8 -10.29 -4.87 9.97
N LYS A 9 -9.78 -5.94 9.38
CA LYS A 9 -9.97 -7.33 9.86
C LYS A 9 -8.64 -8.06 9.96
N VAL A 10 -8.67 -9.22 10.62
CA VAL A 10 -7.54 -10.15 10.63
C VAL A 10 -7.13 -10.50 9.21
N GLY A 11 -5.83 -10.42 8.92
CA GLY A 11 -5.23 -10.60 7.60
C GLY A 11 -5.03 -9.31 6.80
N ASP A 12 -5.61 -8.19 7.22
CA ASP A 12 -5.37 -6.91 6.54
C ASP A 12 -3.97 -6.38 6.86
N VAL A 13 -3.33 -5.75 5.87
CA VAL A 13 -2.10 -4.98 6.06
C VAL A 13 -2.48 -3.55 6.38
N ILE A 14 -2.10 -3.09 7.56
CA ILE A 14 -2.38 -1.72 8.03
C ILE A 14 -1.08 -0.98 8.35
N ASP A 15 -1.07 0.33 8.13
CA ASP A 15 -0.11 1.26 8.72
C ASP A 15 -0.87 2.19 9.66
N ALA A 16 -0.51 2.11 10.94
CA ALA A 16 -1.08 2.92 11.99
C ALA A 16 0.04 3.45 12.88
N GLN A 17 0.10 4.77 13.07
CA GLN A 17 1.07 5.41 13.96
C GLN A 17 2.53 5.06 13.65
N GLY A 18 2.85 4.82 12.37
CA GLY A 18 4.18 4.43 11.91
C GLY A 18 4.50 2.94 12.05
N TYR A 19 3.55 2.13 12.50
CA TYR A 19 3.65 0.68 12.55
C TYR A 19 2.95 0.05 11.35
N LEU A 20 3.74 -0.51 10.43
CA LEU A 20 3.27 -1.29 9.29
C LEU A 20 3.26 -2.78 9.62
N GLY A 21 2.11 -3.45 9.47
CA GLY A 21 2.02 -4.89 9.66
C GLY A 21 0.70 -5.52 9.27
N VAL A 22 0.69 -6.85 9.24
CA VAL A 22 -0.51 -7.68 9.04
C VAL A 22 -1.24 -7.83 10.37
N VAL A 23 -2.54 -7.57 10.40
CA VAL A 23 -3.39 -7.80 11.58
C VAL A 23 -3.46 -9.30 11.86
N LYS A 24 -2.85 -9.74 12.96
CA LYS A 24 -2.83 -11.14 13.38
C LYS A 24 -4.07 -11.49 14.20
N GLU A 25 -4.43 -10.64 15.16
CA GLU A 25 -5.60 -10.82 16.00
C GLU A 25 -6.09 -9.49 16.58
N ILE A 26 -7.39 -9.42 16.87
CA ILE A 26 -8.06 -8.26 17.47
C ILE A 26 -8.69 -8.73 18.78
N GLN A 27 -8.14 -8.29 19.91
CA GLN A 27 -8.67 -8.56 21.23
C GLN A 27 -9.53 -7.37 21.71
N ILE A 28 -10.09 -7.47 22.92
CA ILE A 28 -10.97 -6.43 23.49
C ILE A 28 -10.22 -5.10 23.67
N PHE A 29 -8.96 -5.15 24.14
CA PHE A 29 -8.18 -3.96 24.47
C PHE A 29 -7.00 -3.70 23.52
N VAL A 30 -6.53 -4.71 22.81
CA VAL A 30 -5.34 -4.61 21.97
C VAL A 30 -5.55 -5.27 20.62
N THR A 31 -4.81 -4.80 19.63
CA THR A 31 -4.67 -5.43 18.33
C THR A 31 -3.20 -5.83 18.15
N THR A 32 -2.97 -7.04 17.66
CA THR A 32 -1.62 -7.56 17.41
C THR A 32 -1.33 -7.55 15.92
N LEU A 33 -0.22 -6.93 15.54
CA LEU A 33 0.29 -6.89 14.18
C LEU A 33 1.55 -7.75 14.05
N THR A 34 1.74 -8.36 12.88
CA THR A 34 3.00 -8.98 12.48
C THR A 34 3.63 -8.18 11.37
N THR A 35 4.83 -7.66 11.59
CA THR A 35 5.56 -6.88 10.58
C THR A 35 6.11 -7.78 9.47
N PRO A 36 6.50 -7.21 8.31
CA PRO A 36 7.15 -7.98 7.24
C PRO A 36 8.47 -8.65 7.64
N ASP A 37 9.18 -8.09 8.63
CA ASP A 37 10.39 -8.67 9.22
C ASP A 37 10.11 -9.59 10.42
N ASN A 38 8.87 -10.07 10.54
CA ASN A 38 8.43 -11.09 11.50
C ASN A 38 8.55 -10.67 12.98
N LYS A 39 8.36 -9.38 13.28
CA LYS A 39 8.21 -8.85 14.65
C LYS A 39 6.73 -8.76 15.02
N THR A 40 6.45 -8.91 16.31
CA THR A 40 5.11 -8.74 16.86
C THR A 40 4.97 -7.34 17.46
N ILE A 41 3.96 -6.60 17.03
CA ILE A 41 3.61 -5.28 17.58
C ILE A 41 2.24 -5.43 18.25
N ILE A 42 2.10 -4.90 19.47
CA ILE A 42 0.85 -4.91 20.22
C ILE A 42 0.45 -3.45 20.42
N ILE A 43 -0.69 -3.06 19.86
CA ILE A 43 -1.19 -1.67 19.90
C ILE A 43 -2.51 -1.64 20.65
N PRO A 44 -2.70 -0.73 21.63
CA PRO A 44 -3.99 -0.49 22.26
C PRO A 44 -5.07 -0.11 21.24
N ASN A 45 -6.26 -0.65 21.41
CA ASN A 45 -7.40 -0.37 20.53
C ASN A 45 -7.85 1.10 20.57
N ASP A 46 -7.63 1.78 21.70
CA ASP A 46 -7.96 3.21 21.85
C ASP A 46 -7.06 4.08 20.96
N GLU A 47 -5.77 3.73 20.86
CA GLU A 47 -4.82 4.39 19.97
C GLU A 47 -5.25 4.21 18.50
N LEU A 48 -5.60 2.98 18.10
CA LEU A 48 -6.07 2.67 16.75
C LEU A 48 -7.44 3.27 16.40
N SER A 49 -8.27 3.56 17.40
CA SER A 49 -9.61 4.14 17.19
C SER A 49 -9.59 5.67 17.09
N THR A 50 -8.51 6.32 17.55
CA THR A 50 -8.40 7.78 17.61
C THR A 50 -7.45 8.34 16.53
N GLY A 51 -6.43 7.58 16.14
CA GLY A 51 -5.49 7.94 15.08
C GLY A 51 -6.04 7.69 13.68
N SER A 52 -5.41 8.33 12.68
CA SER A 52 -5.57 7.91 11.30
C SER A 52 -4.84 6.59 11.06
N LEU A 53 -5.42 5.76 10.20
CA LEU A 53 -4.89 4.46 9.80
C LEU A 53 -5.04 4.30 8.30
N THR A 54 -4.02 3.75 7.66
CA THR A 54 -4.07 3.37 6.23
C THR A 54 -4.24 1.86 6.14
N ASN A 55 -5.31 1.40 5.50
CA ASN A 55 -5.52 -0.01 5.23
C ASN A 55 -5.15 -0.33 3.77
N TYR A 56 -4.14 -1.17 3.57
CA TYR A 56 -3.65 -1.60 2.27
C TYR A 56 -4.38 -2.84 1.73
N SER A 57 -5.36 -3.38 2.44
CA SER A 57 -6.08 -4.61 2.05
C SER A 57 -7.55 -4.37 1.72
N THR A 58 -8.13 -3.24 2.11
CA THR A 58 -9.53 -2.92 1.81
C THR A 58 -9.76 -2.73 0.30
N GLU A 59 -8.91 -1.95 -0.36
CA GLU A 59 -9.05 -1.66 -1.79
C GLU A 59 -8.35 -2.72 -2.65
N PRO A 60 -9.01 -3.25 -3.71
CA PRO A 60 -8.47 -4.34 -4.52
C PRO A 60 -7.38 -3.90 -5.50
N LYS A 61 -7.27 -2.60 -5.78
CA LYS A 61 -6.32 -2.01 -6.72
C LYS A 61 -5.44 -0.99 -5.98
N ARG A 62 -4.18 -0.88 -6.40
CA ARG A 62 -3.22 0.10 -5.87
C ARG A 62 -2.47 0.78 -7.00
N ARG A 63 -2.35 2.10 -6.94
CA ARG A 63 -1.45 2.86 -7.81
C ARG A 63 -0.02 2.73 -7.29
N VAL A 64 0.92 2.54 -8.20
CA VAL A 64 2.35 2.46 -7.88
C VAL A 64 3.05 3.56 -8.67
N ASP A 65 3.76 4.44 -7.96
CA ASP A 65 4.45 5.60 -8.54
C ASP A 65 5.96 5.33 -8.60
N TRP A 66 6.57 5.47 -9.77
CA TRP A 66 8.00 5.22 -10.01
C TRP A 66 8.67 6.48 -10.55
N THR A 67 9.85 6.81 -10.03
CA THR A 67 10.72 7.86 -10.59
C THR A 67 11.91 7.19 -11.27
N VAL A 68 12.09 7.44 -12.56
CA VAL A 68 13.18 6.89 -13.37
C VAL A 68 14.07 8.04 -13.83
N GLY A 69 15.37 7.95 -13.54
CA GLY A 69 16.37 8.89 -14.07
C GLY A 69 16.91 8.42 -15.42
N PHE A 70 17.13 9.36 -16.33
CA PHE A 70 17.78 9.13 -17.62
C PHE A 70 18.86 10.20 -17.86
N GLY A 71 19.74 9.97 -18.85
CA GLY A 71 20.88 10.84 -19.12
C GLY A 71 20.46 12.20 -19.66
N TYR A 72 21.23 13.23 -19.35
CA TYR A 72 21.04 14.55 -19.95
C TYR A 72 21.26 14.49 -21.46
N GLY A 73 20.27 14.94 -22.23
CA GLY A 73 20.28 14.88 -23.69
C GLY A 73 19.63 13.64 -24.28
N ASP A 74 19.19 12.69 -23.45
CA ASP A 74 18.38 11.56 -23.93
C ASP A 74 17.00 12.05 -24.38
N ASP A 75 16.45 11.35 -25.37
CA ASP A 75 15.16 11.66 -25.97
C ASP A 75 14.02 11.20 -25.04
N TYR A 76 13.34 12.16 -24.43
CA TYR A 76 12.21 11.91 -23.53
C TYR A 76 11.08 11.15 -24.22
N ASP A 77 10.76 11.46 -25.48
CA ASP A 77 9.65 10.81 -26.18
C ASP A 77 9.97 9.33 -26.41
N LYS A 78 11.22 9.02 -26.79
CA LYS A 78 11.69 7.62 -26.87
C LYS A 78 11.63 6.91 -25.52
N ALA A 79 12.06 7.57 -24.44
CA ALA A 79 12.02 6.99 -23.10
C ALA A 79 10.57 6.72 -22.65
N ARG A 80 9.67 7.67 -22.89
CA ARG A 80 8.25 7.56 -22.60
C ARG A 80 7.60 6.40 -23.35
N GLU A 81 7.87 6.28 -24.66
CA GLU A 81 7.35 5.18 -25.47
C GLU A 81 7.84 3.82 -24.98
N LEU A 82 9.12 3.72 -24.63
CA LEU A 82 9.71 2.49 -24.08
C LEU A 82 9.04 2.08 -22.76
N VAL A 83 8.90 3.01 -21.81
CA VAL A 83 8.28 2.75 -20.50
C VAL A 83 6.82 2.36 -20.68
N LEU A 84 6.05 3.09 -21.49
CA LEU A 84 4.65 2.74 -21.78
C LEU A 84 4.54 1.38 -22.46
N GLY A 85 5.47 1.03 -23.36
CA GLY A 85 5.54 -0.29 -23.99
C GLY A 85 5.74 -1.40 -22.98
N ILE A 86 6.67 -1.23 -22.03
CA ILE A 86 6.92 -2.19 -20.94
C ILE A 86 5.68 -2.34 -20.06
N LEU A 87 5.06 -1.22 -19.66
CA LEU A 87 3.86 -1.22 -18.80
C LEU A 87 2.68 -1.91 -19.48
N LYS A 88 2.48 -1.71 -20.79
CA LYS A 88 1.41 -2.37 -21.56
C LYS A 88 1.65 -3.87 -21.77
N ALA A 89 2.91 -4.32 -21.77
CA ALA A 89 3.26 -5.73 -21.95
C ALA A 89 3.12 -6.55 -20.65
N ASP A 90 3.18 -5.91 -19.47
CA ASP A 90 3.07 -6.60 -18.18
C ASP A 90 1.60 -6.83 -17.80
N LYS A 91 1.20 -8.11 -17.72
CA LYS A 91 -0.17 -8.53 -17.37
C LYS A 91 -0.63 -8.11 -15.97
N ARG A 92 0.29 -7.71 -15.08
CA ARG A 92 -0.02 -7.24 -13.73
C ARG A 92 -0.41 -5.77 -13.70
N VAL A 93 -0.07 -5.01 -14.75
CA VAL A 93 -0.44 -3.61 -14.90
C VAL A 93 -1.83 -3.56 -15.50
N LEU A 94 -2.72 -2.79 -14.86
CA LEU A 94 -4.08 -2.62 -15.35
C LEU A 94 -4.09 -1.65 -16.54
N ALA A 95 -4.88 -1.96 -17.56
CA ALA A 95 -5.12 -1.04 -18.67
C ALA A 95 -6.12 0.07 -18.28
N ASP A 96 -6.93 -0.16 -17.24
CA ASP A 96 -7.87 0.82 -16.70
C ASP A 96 -7.76 0.91 -15.15
N PRO A 97 -7.37 2.07 -14.59
CA PRO A 97 -6.97 3.30 -15.31
C PRO A 97 -5.67 3.12 -16.11
N GLU A 98 -5.51 3.89 -17.19
CA GLU A 98 -4.33 3.80 -18.06
C GLU A 98 -3.03 4.20 -17.31
N PRO A 99 -1.91 3.51 -17.57
CA PRO A 99 -0.62 3.93 -17.05
C PRO A 99 -0.23 5.31 -17.56
N PHE A 100 0.31 6.15 -16.66
CA PHE A 100 0.67 7.53 -16.94
C PHE A 100 2.18 7.73 -16.80
N VAL A 101 2.80 8.37 -17.80
CA VAL A 101 4.23 8.70 -17.82
C VAL A 101 4.38 10.17 -18.17
N VAL A 102 5.06 10.91 -17.29
CA VAL A 102 5.34 12.35 -17.40
C VAL A 102 6.76 12.68 -16.96
N LEU A 103 7.24 13.84 -17.43
CA LEU A 103 8.45 14.50 -16.99
C LEU A 103 8.14 15.59 -15.97
#